data_AF-A0A1I7ICR7-F1
#
_entry.id   AF-A0A1I7ICR7-F1
#
_cell.length_a   1.000
_cell.length_b   1.000
_cell.length_c   1.000
_cell.angle_alpha   90.00
_cell.angle_beta   90.00
_cell.angle_gamma   90.00
#
_symmetry.space_group_name_H-M   'P 1'
#
loop_
_entity.id
_entity.type
_entity.pdbx_description
1 polymer ?
#
loop_
_entity_poly.entity_id
_entity_poly.type
_entity_poly.pdbx_seq_one_letter_code
_entity_poly.pdbx_strand_id
1 'polypeptide(L)'
;MKRVSLLPVLGLCLCLVACGSKASAPKTANPAEESSQGAADSSTASERATEADSKDSEATAAGGAESTTDKSQSPYDIWRDYIDGKDKSEITLDEESEKLYSGFINGEVASEFSEDCSDFCDQFELSSEQKSYTLPEIESLIQIDRNNIPENDEYLCENYLDLGLDGSYELMVDIYNEEDPHGYGLSLIVKNFGGKLKICYIQDCWARQSAVITYSGMIYVSGSGGAMTHGGFNGYLDAEGKYHLWYEWDESIYETEYDPPEEDVTINGIRIGGDDIRVDVDRYTFYDNKKYITVDVEYRYPEDEHGEDATDLEDAYKKACEAFVDPDETLCTIEEIEDILKDYRKKLGISDEVYTYGDELKPEDD
;
A
#
# COMPACT_ATOMS: atom_id res chain seq x y z
N MET A 1 12.85 29.23 -38.28
CA MET A 1 12.16 28.20 -37.48
C MET A 1 12.45 26.85 -38.10
N LYS A 2 13.44 26.13 -37.55
CA LYS A 2 13.83 24.79 -37.99
C LYS A 2 13.05 23.78 -37.15
N ARG A 3 12.21 22.97 -37.78
CA ARG A 3 11.56 21.82 -37.16
C ARG A 3 12.58 20.67 -37.13
N VAL A 4 12.90 20.18 -35.93
CA VAL A 4 13.68 18.95 -35.75
C VAL A 4 12.67 17.86 -35.42
N SER A 5 12.53 16.91 -36.34
CA SER A 5 11.75 15.70 -36.17
C SER A 5 12.65 14.64 -35.53
N LEU A 6 12.33 14.18 -34.32
CA LEU A 6 12.96 13.02 -33.72
C LEU A 6 12.29 11.75 -34.26
N LEU A 7 13.08 10.87 -34.88
CA LEU A 7 12.71 9.50 -35.20
C LEU A 7 12.90 8.60 -33.97
N PRO A 8 12.01 7.63 -33.70
CA PRO A 8 12.28 6.55 -32.75
C PRO A 8 13.16 5.46 -33.41
N VAL A 9 14.24 5.10 -32.72
CA VAL A 9 15.11 3.97 -33.07
C VAL A 9 14.52 2.71 -32.45
N LEU A 10 13.91 1.86 -33.29
CA LEU A 10 13.58 0.47 -32.96
C LEU A 10 14.87 -0.36 -32.91
N GLY A 11 15.26 -0.82 -31.71
CA GLY A 11 16.31 -1.81 -31.51
C GLY A 11 15.75 -3.23 -31.53
N LEU A 12 15.68 -3.83 -32.71
CA LEU A 12 15.34 -5.25 -32.93
C LEU A 12 16.57 -6.12 -32.61
N CYS A 13 16.55 -6.90 -31.52
CA CYS A 13 17.61 -7.86 -31.23
C CYS A 13 17.20 -9.26 -31.75
N LEU A 14 17.85 -9.69 -32.83
CA LEU A 14 17.69 -10.99 -33.46
C LEU A 14 18.39 -12.10 -32.67
N CYS A 15 17.68 -13.22 -32.50
CA CYS A 15 18.19 -14.51 -32.02
C CYS A 15 19.32 -15.07 -32.90
N LEU A 16 20.36 -15.62 -32.28
CA LEU A 16 21.27 -16.57 -32.91
C LEU A 16 21.17 -17.94 -32.21
N VAL A 17 20.54 -18.87 -32.92
CA VAL A 17 20.56 -20.31 -32.69
C VAL A 17 21.89 -20.86 -33.21
N ALA A 18 22.62 -21.62 -32.39
CA ALA A 18 23.73 -22.46 -32.85
C ALA A 18 23.48 -23.92 -32.44
N CYS A 19 23.25 -24.77 -33.45
CA CYS A 19 23.16 -26.21 -33.34
C CYS A 19 24.54 -26.85 -33.10
N GLY A 20 24.59 -27.86 -32.23
CA GLY A 20 25.72 -28.78 -32.09
C GLY A 20 25.26 -30.20 -31.74
N SER A 21 25.02 -31.02 -32.77
CA SER A 21 24.85 -32.49 -32.71
C SER A 21 26.20 -33.18 -32.38
N LYS A 22 26.38 -34.38 -31.80
CA LYS A 22 25.73 -35.70 -31.95
C LYS A 22 26.52 -36.70 -31.07
N ALA A 23 25.88 -37.66 -30.40
CA ALA A 23 26.35 -39.06 -30.27
C ALA A 23 25.33 -39.93 -29.52
N SER A 24 24.99 -41.08 -30.10
CA SER A 24 23.96 -42.02 -29.65
C SER A 24 24.50 -43.17 -28.79
N ALA A 25 23.72 -43.56 -27.77
CA ALA A 25 23.25 -44.91 -27.34
C ALA A 25 24.23 -46.11 -27.29
N PRO A 26 24.00 -47.08 -26.37
CA PRO A 26 22.98 -48.10 -26.61
C PRO A 26 22.10 -48.51 -25.41
N LYS A 27 20.97 -49.12 -25.78
CA LYS A 27 19.90 -49.75 -24.98
C LYS A 27 20.31 -51.05 -24.29
N THR A 28 19.67 -51.33 -23.16
CA THR A 28 19.29 -52.67 -22.64
C THR A 28 18.10 -52.45 -21.69
N ALA A 29 16.86 -52.79 -22.08
CA ALA A 29 16.20 -54.09 -21.95
C ALA A 29 15.68 -54.38 -20.52
N ASN A 30 14.36 -54.25 -20.37
CA ASN A 30 13.48 -54.71 -19.29
C ASN A 30 13.62 -56.23 -19.03
N PRO A 31 13.24 -56.75 -17.83
CA PRO A 31 11.84 -57.12 -17.61
C PRO A 31 11.29 -56.86 -16.20
N ALA A 32 9.95 -56.95 -16.14
CA ALA A 32 9.05 -56.82 -15.01
C ALA A 32 9.10 -58.00 -14.02
N GLU A 33 8.66 -57.75 -12.78
CA GLU A 33 7.80 -58.58 -11.90
C GLU A 33 7.71 -57.82 -10.55
N GLU A 34 6.56 -57.29 -10.12
CA GLU A 34 5.37 -57.91 -9.49
C GLU A 34 5.48 -58.02 -7.94
N SER A 35 4.40 -57.64 -7.23
CA SER A 35 4.04 -58.00 -5.83
C SER A 35 4.84 -57.30 -4.70
N SER A 36 4.29 -56.79 -3.58
CA SER A 36 2.97 -56.84 -2.94
C SER A 36 2.85 -55.78 -1.81
N GLN A 37 1.60 -55.44 -1.50
CA GLN A 37 0.98 -55.18 -0.17
C GLN A 37 1.79 -54.56 0.98
N GLY A 38 1.23 -53.48 1.54
CA GLY A 38 1.49 -53.06 2.92
C GLY A 38 0.66 -51.84 3.30
N ALA A 39 -0.50 -52.07 3.92
CA ALA A 39 -1.39 -51.06 4.49
C ALA A 39 -0.86 -50.54 5.85
N ALA A 40 -1.07 -49.25 6.13
CA ALA A 40 -1.42 -48.65 7.43
C ALA A 40 -1.57 -47.14 7.20
N ASP A 41 -2.78 -46.58 7.20
CA ASP A 41 -3.47 -46.06 8.39
C ASP A 41 -2.58 -45.17 9.26
N SER A 42 -2.78 -43.85 9.16
CA SER A 42 -3.01 -42.99 10.33
C SER A 42 -3.42 -41.60 9.85
N SER A 43 -4.72 -41.34 9.98
CA SER A 43 -5.25 -40.00 10.23
C SER A 43 -4.49 -39.30 11.36
N THR A 44 -4.47 -37.98 11.39
CA THR A 44 -5.26 -37.16 12.33
C THR A 44 -4.81 -35.71 12.15
N ALA A 45 -5.68 -34.91 11.55
CA ALA A 45 -5.64 -33.45 11.67
C ALA A 45 -5.94 -33.09 13.13
N SER A 46 -5.22 -32.11 13.67
CA SER A 46 -5.66 -31.38 14.86
C SER A 46 -5.40 -29.91 14.63
N GLU A 47 -6.48 -29.22 14.28
CA GLU A 47 -6.67 -27.80 14.45
C GLU A 47 -6.43 -27.43 15.93
N ARG A 48 -5.83 -26.26 16.14
CA ARG A 48 -5.92 -25.55 17.43
C ARG A 48 -5.76 -24.05 17.17
N ALA A 49 -6.82 -23.45 16.63
CA ALA A 49 -7.06 -22.03 16.81
C ALA A 49 -7.68 -21.86 18.20
N THR A 50 -7.04 -21.07 19.06
CA THR A 50 -7.57 -20.68 20.37
C THR A 50 -8.35 -19.39 20.24
N GLU A 51 -9.61 -19.48 20.65
CA GLU A 51 -10.59 -18.45 20.88
C GLU A 51 -10.03 -17.28 21.72
N ALA A 52 -10.28 -16.05 21.28
CA ALA A 52 -10.19 -14.86 22.10
C ALA A 52 -11.62 -14.39 22.45
N ASP A 53 -11.79 -14.18 23.75
CA ASP A 53 -12.99 -14.04 24.55
C ASP A 53 -13.78 -12.76 24.21
N SER A 54 -14.98 -12.93 23.64
CA SER A 54 -16.00 -11.89 23.50
C SER A 54 -16.77 -11.75 24.81
N LYS A 55 -16.70 -10.59 25.46
CA LYS A 55 -17.59 -10.24 26.57
C LYS A 55 -18.75 -9.36 26.10
N ASP A 56 -19.91 -9.99 26.13
CA ASP A 56 -21.23 -9.39 26.14
C ASP A 56 -21.38 -8.24 27.14
N SER A 57 -22.04 -7.18 26.70
CA SER A 57 -22.81 -6.29 27.56
C SER A 57 -24.17 -6.00 26.93
N GLU A 58 -25.20 -6.76 27.32
CA GLU A 58 -26.59 -6.35 27.18
C GLU A 58 -26.96 -5.32 28.26
N ALA A 59 -27.47 -4.16 27.86
CA ALA A 59 -28.42 -3.39 28.68
C ALA A 59 -29.29 -2.41 27.86
N THR A 60 -30.47 -2.90 27.50
CA THR A 60 -31.78 -2.26 27.69
C THR A 60 -32.08 -0.89 27.04
N ALA A 61 -33.00 -0.94 26.08
CA ALA A 61 -33.73 0.20 25.53
C ALA A 61 -34.66 0.88 26.57
N ALA A 62 -34.59 2.20 26.64
CA ALA A 62 -35.69 3.06 27.06
C ALA A 62 -35.57 4.42 26.34
N GLY A 63 -36.58 4.75 25.54
CA GLY A 63 -36.64 5.97 24.75
C GLY A 63 -36.60 7.24 25.59
N GLY A 64 -35.92 8.25 25.05
CA GLY A 64 -35.87 9.60 25.60
C GLY A 64 -35.12 10.52 24.64
N ALA A 65 -35.87 11.46 24.05
CA ALA A 65 -35.48 12.75 23.48
C ALA A 65 -34.11 12.87 22.77
N GLU A 66 -34.14 13.27 21.49
CA GLU A 66 -33.04 13.89 20.74
C GLU A 66 -32.40 15.01 21.57
N SER A 67 -31.43 14.65 22.39
CA SER A 67 -30.47 15.54 22.98
C SER A 67 -29.36 15.64 21.95
N THR A 68 -29.40 16.70 21.14
CA THR A 68 -28.25 17.21 20.37
C THR A 68 -27.14 17.54 21.36
N THR A 69 -26.47 16.48 21.80
CA THR A 69 -25.32 16.57 22.68
C THR A 69 -24.20 16.98 21.74
N ASP A 70 -23.94 18.28 21.75
CA ASP A 70 -22.86 18.97 21.07
C ASP A 70 -21.54 18.35 21.57
N LYS A 71 -21.18 17.20 21.01
CA LYS A 71 -19.90 16.56 21.26
C LYS A 71 -18.89 17.46 20.56
N SER A 72 -18.11 18.19 21.35
CA SER A 72 -16.91 18.88 20.87
C SER A 72 -16.12 17.88 20.04
N GLN A 73 -16.04 18.09 18.73
CA GLN A 73 -15.21 17.29 17.85
C GLN A 73 -13.76 17.38 18.33
N SER A 74 -13.04 16.26 18.25
CA SER A 74 -11.60 16.26 18.53
C SER A 74 -10.89 17.15 17.50
N PRO A 75 -9.79 17.85 17.86
CA PRO A 75 -8.91 18.48 16.87
C PRO A 75 -8.50 17.54 15.73
N TYR A 76 -8.32 16.24 16.04
CA TYR A 76 -8.04 15.21 15.03
C TYR A 76 -9.20 14.98 14.07
N ASP A 77 -10.45 14.99 14.54
CA ASP A 77 -11.61 14.85 13.66
C ASP A 77 -11.71 16.05 12.73
N ILE A 78 -11.49 17.27 13.25
CA ILE A 78 -11.51 18.50 12.45
C ILE A 78 -10.42 18.47 11.37
N TRP A 79 -9.21 18.04 11.72
CA TRP A 79 -8.11 17.92 10.77
C TRP A 79 -8.39 16.85 9.71
N ARG A 80 -8.82 15.66 10.12
CA ARG A 80 -9.18 14.57 9.21
C ARG A 80 -10.28 15.00 8.24
N ASP A 81 -11.39 15.54 8.75
CA ASP A 81 -12.49 16.04 7.92
C ASP A 81 -12.03 17.14 6.94
N TYR A 82 -10.97 17.89 7.27
CA TYR A 82 -10.40 18.91 6.39
C TYR A 82 -9.55 18.31 5.26
N ILE A 83 -8.70 17.32 5.56
CA ILE A 83 -7.82 16.68 4.58
C ILE A 83 -8.50 15.58 3.77
N ASP A 84 -9.61 15.04 4.23
CA ASP A 84 -10.37 14.01 3.52
C ASP A 84 -11.18 14.61 2.36
N GLY A 85 -11.61 13.72 1.45
CA GLY A 85 -12.53 14.09 0.38
C GLY A 85 -13.83 14.68 0.92
N LYS A 86 -14.46 15.52 0.10
CA LYS A 86 -15.64 16.29 0.51
C LYS A 86 -16.92 15.61 0.08
N ASP A 87 -17.96 15.79 0.87
CA ASP A 87 -19.30 15.38 0.48
C ASP A 87 -19.75 16.15 -0.76
N LYS A 88 -20.60 15.51 -1.57
CA LYS A 88 -21.24 16.16 -2.74
C LYS A 88 -21.93 17.49 -2.38
N SER A 89 -22.42 17.63 -1.14
CA SER A 89 -23.13 18.81 -0.66
C SER A 89 -22.22 20.02 -0.37
N GLU A 90 -20.92 19.78 -0.22
CA GLU A 90 -19.92 20.81 0.13
C GLU A 90 -19.24 21.41 -1.10
N ILE A 91 -19.38 20.75 -2.25
CA ILE A 91 -18.70 21.11 -3.50
C ILE A 91 -19.70 21.51 -4.60
N THR A 92 -19.20 22.12 -5.67
CA THR A 92 -20.00 22.44 -6.85
C THR A 92 -19.37 21.80 -8.08
N LEU A 93 -20.02 20.76 -8.60
CA LEU A 93 -19.63 20.16 -9.88
C LEU A 93 -20.20 20.95 -11.05
N ASP A 94 -19.53 20.89 -12.20
CA ASP A 94 -20.17 21.24 -13.45
C ASP A 94 -21.25 20.20 -13.83
N GLU A 95 -22.23 20.62 -14.63
CA GLU A 95 -23.39 19.81 -15.02
C GLU A 95 -23.00 18.52 -15.77
N GLU A 96 -21.90 18.53 -16.52
CA GLU A 96 -21.44 17.36 -17.26
C GLU A 96 -20.83 16.33 -16.31
N SER A 97 -19.91 16.74 -15.43
CA SER A 97 -19.27 15.86 -14.45
C SER A 97 -20.29 15.29 -13.47
N GLU A 98 -21.23 16.09 -12.97
CA GLU A 98 -22.31 15.60 -12.11
C GLU A 98 -23.12 14.48 -12.76
N LYS A 99 -23.54 14.67 -14.01
CA LYS A 99 -24.30 13.65 -14.74
C LYS A 99 -23.47 12.38 -14.95
N LEU A 100 -22.19 12.53 -15.31
CA LEU A 100 -21.33 11.38 -15.57
C LEU A 100 -21.03 10.59 -14.30
N TYR A 101 -20.63 11.25 -13.22
CA TYR A 101 -20.34 10.61 -11.93
C TYR A 101 -21.56 9.90 -11.37
N SER A 102 -22.73 10.55 -11.33
CA SER A 102 -23.97 9.86 -10.94
C SER A 102 -24.30 8.69 -11.87
N GLY A 103 -24.05 8.82 -13.17
CA GLY A 103 -24.21 7.71 -14.12
C GLY A 103 -23.27 6.54 -13.83
N PHE A 104 -22.04 6.81 -13.40
CA PHE A 104 -21.06 5.78 -13.05
C PHE A 104 -21.46 5.00 -11.79
N ILE A 105 -21.85 5.73 -10.73
CA ILE A 105 -22.35 5.13 -9.48
C ILE A 105 -23.55 4.21 -9.71
N ASN A 106 -24.47 4.64 -10.58
CA ASN A 106 -25.67 3.88 -10.94
C ASN A 106 -25.40 2.76 -11.96
N GLY A 107 -24.17 2.61 -12.46
CA GLY A 107 -23.80 1.61 -13.47
C GLY A 107 -24.30 1.91 -14.89
N GLU A 108 -24.73 3.14 -15.17
CA GLU A 108 -25.24 3.59 -16.48
C GLU A 108 -24.12 4.12 -17.39
N VAL A 109 -23.03 4.62 -16.80
CA VAL A 109 -21.87 5.16 -17.51
C VAL A 109 -20.65 4.30 -17.17
N ALA A 110 -19.89 3.92 -18.19
CA ALA A 110 -18.62 3.23 -18.02
C ALA A 110 -17.45 4.23 -17.95
N SER A 111 -16.39 3.85 -17.26
CA SER A 111 -15.12 4.56 -17.21
C SER A 111 -14.01 3.75 -17.88
N GLU A 112 -13.04 4.42 -18.50
CA GLU A 112 -11.84 3.78 -19.08
C GLU A 112 -10.66 3.90 -18.10
N PHE A 113 -9.70 2.98 -18.10
CA PHE A 113 -8.47 3.21 -17.34
C PHE A 113 -7.63 4.30 -18.00
N SER A 114 -7.08 5.21 -17.20
CA SER A 114 -6.07 6.15 -17.67
C SER A 114 -4.81 5.38 -18.10
N GLU A 115 -4.12 5.87 -19.13
CA GLU A 115 -2.81 5.32 -19.52
C GLU A 115 -1.76 5.50 -18.42
N ASP A 116 -1.98 6.48 -17.55
CA ASP A 116 -1.13 6.79 -16.39
C ASP A 116 -1.77 6.32 -15.06
N CYS A 117 -2.66 5.32 -15.10
CA CYS A 117 -3.19 4.71 -13.88
C CYS A 117 -2.10 3.91 -13.14
N SER A 118 -2.27 3.69 -11.84
CA SER A 118 -1.30 2.95 -11.02
C SER A 118 -1.09 1.52 -11.53
N ASP A 119 0.14 1.01 -11.41
CA ASP A 119 0.50 -0.36 -11.83
C ASP A 119 -0.30 -1.45 -11.08
N PHE A 120 -0.99 -1.09 -9.99
CA PHE A 120 -1.89 -1.95 -9.22
C PHE A 120 -3.13 -2.44 -10.01
N CYS A 121 -3.44 -1.84 -11.18
CA CYS A 121 -4.49 -2.32 -12.08
C CYS A 121 -4.34 -3.81 -12.45
N ASP A 122 -3.10 -4.31 -12.59
CA ASP A 122 -2.83 -5.66 -13.08
C ASP A 122 -3.28 -6.77 -12.11
N GLN A 123 -3.33 -6.49 -10.80
CA GLN A 123 -3.70 -7.46 -9.76
C GLN A 123 -5.16 -7.93 -9.86
N PHE A 124 -6.04 -7.09 -10.40
CA PHE A 124 -7.47 -7.36 -10.47
C PHE A 124 -7.92 -8.02 -11.78
N GLU A 125 -6.96 -8.49 -12.58
CA GLU A 125 -7.23 -9.01 -13.93
C GLU A 125 -8.02 -7.99 -14.78
N LEU A 126 -7.88 -6.69 -14.49
CA LEU A 126 -8.43 -5.58 -15.25
C LEU A 126 -7.65 -5.49 -16.56
N SER A 127 -7.90 -6.46 -17.43
CA SER A 127 -7.07 -6.72 -18.60
C SER A 127 -7.16 -5.57 -19.59
N SER A 128 -6.04 -5.30 -20.25
CA SER A 128 -5.97 -4.41 -21.42
C SER A 128 -6.92 -4.77 -22.59
N GLU A 129 -7.60 -5.92 -22.55
CA GLU A 129 -8.57 -6.32 -23.58
C GLU A 129 -9.92 -5.63 -23.43
N GLN A 130 -10.36 -5.35 -22.19
CA GLN A 130 -11.57 -4.57 -21.91
C GLN A 130 -11.18 -3.14 -21.55
N LYS A 131 -11.61 -2.20 -22.39
CA LYS A 131 -11.17 -0.80 -22.29
C LYS A 131 -11.97 0.05 -21.31
N SER A 132 -13.16 -0.43 -20.93
CA SER A 132 -14.10 0.33 -20.12
C SER A 132 -14.92 -0.55 -19.19
N TYR A 133 -15.20 -0.06 -18.00
CA TYR A 133 -15.94 -0.75 -16.95
C TYR A 133 -16.98 0.16 -16.32
N THR A 134 -18.18 -0.37 -16.12
CA THR A 134 -19.18 0.18 -15.21
C THR A 134 -18.84 -0.24 -13.78
N LEU A 135 -19.36 0.49 -12.79
CA LEU A 135 -19.09 0.15 -11.39
C LEU A 135 -19.57 -1.27 -11.00
N PRO A 136 -20.75 -1.77 -11.44
CA PRO A 136 -21.15 -3.16 -11.20
C PRO A 136 -20.22 -4.21 -11.83
N GLU A 137 -19.57 -3.89 -12.95
CA GLU A 137 -18.57 -4.79 -13.53
C GLU A 137 -17.31 -4.84 -12.67
N ILE A 138 -16.86 -3.71 -12.10
CA ILE A 138 -15.71 -3.66 -11.18
C ILE A 138 -16.02 -4.44 -9.90
N GLU A 139 -17.18 -4.23 -9.30
CA GLU A 139 -17.62 -4.95 -8.09
C GLU A 139 -17.66 -6.45 -8.29
N SER A 140 -18.13 -6.91 -9.45
CA SER A 140 -18.13 -8.33 -9.78
C SER A 140 -16.72 -8.92 -9.85
N LEU A 141 -15.69 -8.14 -10.20
CA LEU A 141 -14.29 -8.60 -10.22
C LEU A 141 -13.73 -8.77 -8.82
N ILE A 142 -14.13 -7.90 -7.89
CA ILE A 142 -13.76 -7.97 -6.47
C ILE A 142 -14.77 -8.75 -5.61
N GLN A 143 -15.66 -9.51 -6.26
CA GLN A 143 -16.64 -10.41 -5.62
C GLN A 143 -17.64 -9.72 -4.69
N ILE A 144 -17.95 -8.45 -4.95
CA ILE A 144 -19.00 -7.70 -4.26
C ILE A 144 -20.32 -7.88 -5.02
N ASP A 145 -21.35 -8.42 -4.36
CA ASP A 145 -22.71 -8.54 -4.91
C ASP A 145 -23.65 -7.56 -4.20
N ARG A 146 -23.88 -6.40 -4.83
CA ARG A 146 -24.79 -5.35 -4.35
C ARG A 146 -26.16 -5.87 -3.92
N ASN A 147 -26.64 -6.98 -4.48
CA ASN A 147 -27.97 -7.51 -4.17
C ASN A 147 -28.02 -8.29 -2.86
N ASN A 148 -26.85 -8.68 -2.32
CA ASN A 148 -26.74 -9.43 -1.07
C ASN A 148 -26.27 -8.55 0.10
N ILE A 149 -25.95 -7.29 -0.15
CA ILE A 149 -25.55 -6.33 0.89
C ILE A 149 -26.83 -5.86 1.60
N PRO A 150 -26.90 -5.96 2.94
CA PRO A 150 -28.03 -5.45 3.70
C PRO A 150 -28.31 -3.97 3.38
N GLU A 151 -29.58 -3.60 3.35
CA GLU A 151 -30.03 -2.23 2.96
C GLU A 151 -29.46 -1.10 3.84
N ASN A 152 -28.92 -1.44 5.02
CA ASN A 152 -28.34 -0.48 5.97
C ASN A 152 -26.81 -0.52 6.03
N ASP A 153 -26.15 -1.40 5.27
CA ASP A 153 -24.70 -1.52 5.29
C ASP A 153 -24.12 -0.56 4.26
N GLU A 154 -23.25 0.33 4.73
CA GLU A 154 -22.46 1.19 3.85
C GLU A 154 -21.34 0.31 3.28
N TYR A 155 -21.43 -0.06 2.00
CA TYR A 155 -20.36 -0.77 1.28
C TYR A 155 -19.65 0.11 0.26
N LEU A 156 -20.22 1.29 0.01
CA LEU A 156 -19.81 2.23 -1.02
C LEU A 156 -19.85 3.62 -0.43
N CYS A 157 -18.70 4.29 -0.42
CA CYS A 157 -18.56 5.68 -0.01
C CYS A 157 -18.22 6.54 -1.24
N GLU A 158 -18.88 7.70 -1.38
CA GLU A 158 -18.63 8.68 -2.43
C GLU A 158 -18.04 9.94 -1.82
N ASN A 159 -16.82 10.27 -2.23
CA ASN A 159 -16.16 11.51 -1.82
C ASN A 159 -15.66 12.27 -3.05
N TYR A 160 -15.39 13.56 -2.88
CA TYR A 160 -14.90 14.41 -3.97
C TYR A 160 -13.57 15.05 -3.59
N LEU A 161 -12.59 14.92 -4.48
CA LEU A 161 -11.23 15.43 -4.33
C LEU A 161 -11.03 16.62 -5.28
N ASP A 162 -10.10 17.51 -4.94
CA ASP A 162 -9.66 18.63 -5.78
C ASP A 162 -8.16 18.44 -6.05
N LEU A 163 -7.89 17.57 -7.02
CA LEU A 163 -6.52 17.12 -7.28
C LEU A 163 -5.65 18.30 -7.71
N GLY A 164 -4.58 18.56 -6.96
CA GLY A 164 -3.72 19.71 -7.21
C GLY A 164 -4.34 21.08 -6.90
N LEU A 165 -5.51 21.11 -6.24
CA LEU A 165 -6.20 22.32 -5.78
C LEU A 165 -6.52 23.30 -6.93
N ASP A 166 -7.02 22.77 -8.05
CA ASP A 166 -7.36 23.55 -9.25
C ASP A 166 -8.85 23.95 -9.34
N GLY A 167 -9.67 23.48 -8.40
CA GLY A 167 -11.11 23.72 -8.30
C GLY A 167 -11.95 22.84 -9.22
N SER A 168 -11.34 21.89 -9.94
CA SER A 168 -12.02 20.79 -10.62
C SER A 168 -12.10 19.62 -9.65
N TYR A 169 -13.26 18.96 -9.61
CA TYR A 169 -13.48 17.88 -8.66
C TYR A 169 -13.53 16.50 -9.33
N GLU A 170 -12.86 15.56 -8.69
CA GLU A 170 -12.81 14.15 -9.06
C GLU A 170 -13.64 13.32 -8.08
N LEU A 171 -14.28 12.27 -8.60
CA LEU A 171 -15.02 11.32 -7.78
C LEU A 171 -14.05 10.29 -7.21
N MET A 172 -13.97 10.20 -5.89
CA MET A 172 -13.40 9.07 -5.17
C MET A 172 -14.51 8.11 -4.77
N VAL A 173 -14.33 6.83 -5.05
CA VAL A 173 -15.24 5.76 -4.66
C VAL A 173 -14.48 4.74 -3.85
N ASP A 174 -14.87 4.56 -2.59
CA ASP A 174 -14.38 3.46 -1.77
C ASP A 174 -15.44 2.36 -1.74
N ILE A 175 -15.03 1.15 -2.08
CA ILE A 175 -15.89 -0.03 -2.06
C ILE A 175 -15.29 -1.01 -1.07
N TYR A 176 -16.05 -1.48 -0.09
CA TYR A 176 -15.57 -2.44 0.90
C TYR A 176 -16.66 -3.43 1.27
N ASN A 177 -16.25 -4.62 1.70
CA ASN A 177 -17.17 -5.63 2.21
C ASN A 177 -16.96 -5.78 3.72
N GLU A 178 -17.86 -5.24 4.53
CA GLU A 178 -17.78 -5.35 5.99
C GLU A 178 -17.80 -6.79 6.50
N GLU A 179 -18.43 -7.71 5.75
CA GLU A 179 -18.46 -9.14 6.11
C GLU A 179 -17.15 -9.85 5.79
N ASP A 180 -16.22 -9.22 5.06
CA ASP A 180 -14.94 -9.82 4.75
C ASP A 180 -14.03 -9.79 5.98
N PRO A 181 -13.69 -10.97 6.57
CA PRO A 181 -12.81 -11.02 7.74
C PRO A 181 -11.39 -10.54 7.44
N HIS A 182 -11.03 -10.42 6.16
CA HIS A 182 -9.76 -9.86 5.70
C HIS A 182 -9.87 -8.38 5.34
N GLY A 183 -11.04 -7.75 5.52
CA GLY A 183 -11.22 -6.30 5.33
C GLY A 183 -10.84 -5.82 3.93
N TYR A 184 -11.07 -6.64 2.89
CA TYR A 184 -10.74 -6.26 1.53
C TYR A 184 -11.63 -5.10 1.07
N GLY A 185 -10.99 -4.10 0.48
CA GLY A 185 -11.64 -2.93 -0.10
C GLY A 185 -10.90 -2.43 -1.34
N LEU A 186 -11.54 -1.53 -2.07
CA LEU A 186 -11.04 -0.93 -3.29
C LEU A 186 -11.37 0.55 -3.32
N SER A 187 -10.34 1.39 -3.39
CA SER A 187 -10.48 2.82 -3.65
C SER A 187 -10.24 3.10 -5.13
N LEU A 188 -11.13 3.89 -5.73
CA LEU A 188 -11.06 4.34 -7.12
C LEU A 188 -11.10 5.86 -7.18
N ILE A 189 -10.30 6.47 -8.05
CA ILE A 189 -10.45 7.90 -8.38
C ILE A 189 -10.80 8.04 -9.84
N VAL A 190 -11.92 8.72 -10.12
CA VAL A 190 -12.54 8.85 -11.44
C VAL A 190 -12.65 10.32 -11.81
N LYS A 191 -12.14 10.68 -12.99
CA LYS A 191 -12.15 12.06 -13.50
C LYS A 191 -12.88 12.17 -14.84
N ASN A 192 -13.59 13.27 -15.05
CA ASN A 192 -14.17 13.62 -16.36
C ASN A 192 -13.14 14.27 -17.29
N PHE A 193 -12.81 13.59 -18.38
CA PHE A 193 -11.96 14.07 -19.46
C PHE A 193 -12.78 14.48 -20.69
N GLY A 194 -13.52 15.59 -20.56
CA GLY A 194 -14.28 16.19 -21.66
C GLY A 194 -15.41 15.28 -22.17
N GLY A 195 -16.28 14.85 -21.27
CA GLY A 195 -17.43 14.00 -21.56
C GLY A 195 -17.16 12.50 -21.42
N LYS A 196 -15.99 12.11 -20.91
CA LYS A 196 -15.56 10.71 -20.78
C LYS A 196 -14.93 10.48 -19.42
N LEU A 197 -15.43 9.49 -18.70
CA LEU A 197 -14.85 9.12 -17.43
C LEU A 197 -13.59 8.28 -17.61
N LYS A 198 -12.57 8.58 -16.82
CA LYS A 198 -11.42 7.69 -16.66
C LYS A 198 -11.12 7.41 -15.20
N ILE A 199 -10.73 6.18 -14.91
CA ILE A 199 -10.13 5.80 -13.63
C ILE A 199 -8.67 6.23 -13.67
N CYS A 200 -8.33 7.20 -12.83
CA CYS A 200 -7.00 7.78 -12.69
C CYS A 200 -6.15 7.00 -11.68
N TYR A 201 -6.79 6.37 -10.70
CA TYR A 201 -6.10 5.62 -9.65
C TYR A 201 -6.98 4.50 -9.11
N ILE A 202 -6.34 3.41 -8.74
CA ILE A 202 -6.94 2.25 -8.09
C ILE A 202 -6.00 1.80 -6.97
N GLN A 203 -6.56 1.49 -5.80
CA GLN A 203 -5.82 0.93 -4.68
C GLN A 203 -6.66 -0.11 -3.95
N ASP A 204 -6.09 -1.29 -3.77
CA ASP A 204 -6.65 -2.30 -2.89
C ASP A 204 -6.29 -2.04 -1.43
N CYS A 205 -7.22 -2.32 -0.54
CA CYS A 205 -7.00 -2.30 0.90
C CYS A 205 -7.32 -3.69 1.45
N TRP A 206 -6.64 -4.09 2.52
CA TRP A 206 -6.90 -5.34 3.25
C TRP A 206 -6.59 -5.11 4.72
N ALA A 207 -6.87 -6.08 5.60
CA ALA A 207 -6.89 -5.93 7.05
C ALA A 207 -5.57 -5.45 7.69
N ARG A 208 -4.46 -5.45 6.93
CA ARG A 208 -3.15 -4.99 7.38
C ARG A 208 -2.57 -3.89 6.51
N GLN A 209 -3.37 -3.24 5.68
CA GLN A 209 -2.97 -2.14 4.81
C GLN A 209 -3.99 -1.02 4.91
N SER A 210 -3.49 0.20 5.06
CA SER A 210 -4.27 1.43 4.97
C SER A 210 -3.80 2.24 3.78
N ALA A 211 -4.74 2.92 3.15
CA ALA A 211 -4.48 3.95 2.16
C ALA A 211 -5.17 5.23 2.63
N VAL A 212 -4.42 6.33 2.71
CA VAL A 212 -4.95 7.67 2.92
C VAL A 212 -4.78 8.42 1.63
N ILE A 213 -5.89 8.86 1.04
CA ILE A 213 -5.90 9.70 -0.16
C ILE A 213 -6.49 11.05 0.26
N THR A 214 -5.67 12.09 0.24
CA THR A 214 -6.10 13.42 0.67
C THR A 214 -6.89 14.13 -0.43
N TYR A 215 -7.69 15.11 -0.01
CA TYR A 215 -8.40 16.06 -0.86
C TYR A 215 -7.51 16.70 -1.93
N SER A 216 -6.25 17.01 -1.60
CA SER A 216 -5.27 17.61 -2.51
C SER A 216 -4.63 16.64 -3.51
N GLY A 217 -4.87 15.32 -3.36
CA GLY A 217 -4.34 14.27 -4.22
C GLY A 217 -3.08 13.58 -3.71
N MET A 218 -2.66 13.82 -2.47
CA MET A 218 -1.56 13.06 -1.86
C MET A 218 -2.03 11.66 -1.47
N ILE A 219 -1.18 10.66 -1.71
CA ILE A 219 -1.48 9.25 -1.46
C ILE A 219 -0.42 8.70 -0.51
N TYR A 220 -0.87 8.14 0.61
CA TYR A 220 -0.05 7.48 1.61
C TYR A 220 -0.58 6.08 1.81
N VAL A 221 0.19 5.08 1.39
CA VAL A 221 -0.14 3.68 1.60
C VAL A 221 0.85 3.10 2.58
N SER A 222 0.34 2.42 3.59
CA SER A 222 1.13 1.72 4.59
C SER A 222 0.52 0.37 4.89
N GLY A 223 1.33 -0.62 5.20
CA GLY A 223 0.89 -1.93 5.57
C GLY A 223 1.89 -2.66 6.45
N SER A 224 1.40 -3.73 7.08
CA SER A 224 2.14 -4.54 8.03
C SER A 224 2.34 -5.94 7.48
N GLY A 225 3.58 -6.34 7.28
CA GLY A 225 3.99 -7.71 6.96
C GLY A 225 4.11 -8.60 8.20
N GLY A 226 4.36 -8.02 9.37
CA GLY A 226 4.51 -8.73 10.65
C GLY A 226 4.55 -7.75 11.82
N ALA A 227 4.86 -8.23 13.02
CA ALA A 227 5.16 -7.35 14.15
C ALA A 227 6.41 -6.47 13.88
N MET A 228 7.31 -6.96 13.04
CA MET A 228 8.66 -6.41 12.82
C MET A 228 8.91 -5.96 11.38
N THR A 229 7.87 -5.91 10.55
CA THR A 229 8.02 -5.53 9.15
C THR A 229 6.82 -4.73 8.70
N HIS A 230 7.10 -3.51 8.26
CA HIS A 230 6.12 -2.60 7.68
C HIS A 230 6.63 -2.12 6.33
N GLY A 231 5.75 -1.53 5.56
CA GLY A 231 6.14 -0.90 4.32
C GLY A 231 4.95 -0.30 3.61
N GLY A 232 5.22 0.28 2.46
CA GLY A 232 4.19 0.89 1.65
C GLY A 232 4.81 1.84 0.65
N PHE A 233 4.03 2.83 0.24
CA PHE A 233 4.49 3.80 -0.74
C PHE A 233 3.74 5.11 -0.58
N ASN A 234 4.36 6.16 -1.11
CA ASN A 234 3.81 7.49 -1.16
C ASN A 234 3.78 7.95 -2.60
N GLY A 235 2.70 8.63 -2.97
CA GLY A 235 2.47 9.10 -4.31
C GLY A 235 1.61 10.34 -4.35
N TYR A 236 1.32 10.80 -5.55
CA TYR A 236 0.52 11.99 -5.80
C TYR A 236 -0.24 11.87 -7.11
N LEU A 237 -1.49 12.31 -7.12
CA LEU A 237 -2.28 12.53 -8.32
C LEU A 237 -2.30 14.02 -8.65
N ASP A 238 -1.81 14.37 -9.84
CA ASP A 238 -1.85 15.77 -10.28
C ASP A 238 -3.24 16.21 -10.74
N ALA A 239 -3.39 17.51 -10.99
CA ALA A 239 -4.61 18.11 -11.52
C ALA A 239 -5.05 17.51 -12.87
N GLU A 240 -4.16 16.88 -13.63
CA GLU A 240 -4.52 16.17 -14.86
C GLU A 240 -5.01 14.74 -14.59
N GLY A 241 -5.01 14.29 -13.34
CA GLY A 241 -5.38 12.94 -12.93
C GLY A 241 -4.31 11.90 -13.26
N LYS A 242 -3.03 12.32 -13.36
CA LYS A 242 -1.89 11.44 -13.58
C LYS A 242 -1.25 11.07 -12.25
N TYR A 243 -1.06 9.76 -12.03
CA TYR A 243 -0.38 9.25 -10.85
C TYR A 243 1.13 9.39 -10.99
N HIS A 244 1.77 9.84 -9.92
CA HIS A 244 3.22 9.91 -9.78
C HIS A 244 3.62 9.19 -8.50
N LEU A 245 4.31 8.06 -8.64
CA LEU A 245 5.00 7.45 -7.50
C LEU A 245 6.07 8.44 -6.99
N TRP A 246 6.08 8.67 -5.68
CA TRP A 246 7.14 9.44 -5.05
C TRP A 246 8.25 8.52 -4.56
N TYR A 247 7.91 7.60 -3.67
CA TYR A 247 8.81 6.54 -3.21
C TYR A 247 8.02 5.39 -2.58
N GLU A 248 8.61 4.21 -2.64
CA GLU A 248 8.25 3.04 -1.82
C GLU A 248 9.17 3.00 -0.60
N TRP A 249 8.68 2.42 0.48
CA TRP A 249 9.47 2.22 1.68
C TRP A 249 9.18 0.86 2.32
N ASP A 250 10.18 0.29 2.97
CA ASP A 250 10.06 -0.85 3.87
C ASP A 250 10.83 -0.57 5.15
N GLU A 251 10.25 -0.94 6.28
CA GLU A 251 10.85 -0.90 7.61
C GLU A 251 10.99 -2.35 8.09
N SER A 252 12.18 -2.70 8.55
CA SER A 252 12.45 -3.98 9.21
C SER A 252 13.09 -3.73 10.57
N ILE A 253 12.45 -4.26 11.60
CA ILE A 253 12.89 -4.17 12.99
C ILE A 253 13.52 -5.52 13.38
N TYR A 254 14.71 -5.49 13.97
CA TYR A 254 15.39 -6.69 14.46
C TYR A 254 15.70 -6.52 15.94
N GLU A 255 14.98 -7.28 16.74
CA GLU A 255 15.19 -7.38 18.18
C GLU A 255 14.81 -8.79 18.65
N THR A 256 15.27 -9.20 19.83
CA THR A 256 15.07 -10.55 20.36
C THR A 256 13.83 -10.57 21.25
N GLU A 257 12.76 -11.29 20.91
CA GLU A 257 11.52 -11.27 21.72
C GLU A 257 11.72 -11.67 23.20
N TYR A 258 10.82 -11.17 24.05
CA TYR A 258 10.71 -11.41 25.51
C TYR A 258 11.07 -12.85 25.97
N ASP A 259 12.24 -13.00 26.60
CA ASP A 259 12.60 -13.92 27.71
C ASP A 259 12.35 -15.45 27.55
N PRO A 260 13.34 -16.36 27.76
CA PRO A 260 14.76 -16.42 27.37
C PRO A 260 15.11 -17.74 26.61
N PRO A 261 16.33 -17.91 26.02
CA PRO A 261 17.57 -17.21 26.42
C PRO A 261 18.30 -16.43 25.33
N GLU A 262 18.80 -15.24 25.72
CA GLU A 262 20.08 -14.63 25.32
C GLU A 262 20.48 -14.91 23.86
N GLU A 263 19.57 -14.68 22.92
CA GLU A 263 19.90 -14.83 21.51
C GLU A 263 20.52 -13.53 21.02
N ASP A 264 21.70 -13.63 20.43
CA ASP A 264 22.32 -12.49 19.78
C ASP A 264 21.52 -12.12 18.51
N VAL A 265 21.35 -10.82 18.24
CA VAL A 265 20.87 -10.37 16.94
C VAL A 265 21.89 -10.76 15.87
N THR A 266 21.56 -11.78 15.08
CA THR A 266 22.44 -12.34 14.04
C THR A 266 21.77 -12.33 12.68
N ILE A 267 22.39 -11.65 11.72
CA ILE A 267 21.87 -11.49 10.36
C ILE A 267 22.91 -11.98 9.36
N ASN A 268 22.51 -12.87 8.44
CA ASN A 268 23.41 -13.45 7.44
C ASN A 268 24.70 -14.06 8.03
N GLY A 269 24.65 -14.55 9.27
CA GLY A 269 25.79 -15.11 10.00
C GLY A 269 26.71 -14.08 10.67
N ILE A 270 26.37 -12.79 10.61
CA ILE A 270 27.06 -11.69 11.30
C ILE A 270 26.35 -11.43 12.63
N ARG A 271 27.06 -11.61 13.74
CA ARG A 271 26.59 -11.28 15.09
C ARG A 271 26.65 -9.76 15.28
N ILE A 272 25.51 -9.09 15.22
CA ILE A 272 25.39 -7.64 15.35
C ILE A 272 25.58 -7.22 16.81
N GLY A 273 24.80 -7.79 17.73
CA GLY A 273 24.82 -7.48 19.16
C GLY A 273 24.09 -8.52 20.00
N GLY A 274 24.02 -8.28 21.31
CA GLY A 274 23.24 -9.08 22.26
C GLY A 274 21.73 -8.81 22.17
N ASP A 275 20.99 -9.24 23.18
CA ASP A 275 19.54 -9.05 23.34
C ASP A 275 19.14 -7.67 23.91
N ASP A 276 20.14 -6.85 24.23
CA ASP A 276 20.01 -5.49 24.76
C ASP A 276 19.82 -4.42 23.69
N ILE A 277 19.93 -4.78 22.41
CA ILE A 277 19.80 -3.86 21.28
C ILE A 277 18.59 -4.12 20.40
N ARG A 278 18.18 -3.06 19.70
CA ARG A 278 17.25 -3.07 18.58
C ARG A 278 17.97 -2.52 17.36
N VAL A 279 17.71 -3.11 16.18
CA VAL A 279 18.22 -2.62 14.90
C VAL A 279 17.03 -2.30 14.01
N ASP A 280 16.89 -1.05 13.63
CA ASP A 280 15.88 -0.60 12.67
C ASP A 280 16.54 -0.35 11.31
N VAL A 281 15.91 -0.87 10.26
CA VAL A 281 16.40 -0.73 8.89
C VAL A 281 15.25 -0.25 8.02
N ASP A 282 15.34 0.99 7.54
CA ASP A 282 14.40 1.50 6.55
C ASP A 282 15.06 1.55 5.18
N ARG A 283 14.33 1.11 4.17
CA ARG A 283 14.74 1.24 2.77
C ARG A 283 13.74 2.10 2.03
N TYR A 284 14.26 2.85 1.06
CA TYR A 284 13.48 3.75 0.24
C TYR A 284 13.84 3.53 -1.23
N THR A 285 12.85 3.26 -2.06
CA THR A 285 13.00 3.16 -3.52
C THR A 285 12.21 4.26 -4.20
N PHE A 286 12.89 5.17 -4.89
CA PHE A 286 12.26 6.30 -5.57
C PHE A 286 11.84 5.95 -7.01
N TYR A 287 10.96 6.77 -7.61
CA TYR A 287 10.47 6.57 -8.99
C TYR A 287 11.56 6.48 -10.07
N ASP A 288 12.77 6.98 -9.81
CA ASP A 288 13.91 6.87 -10.72
C ASP A 288 14.80 5.65 -10.43
N ASN A 289 14.31 4.70 -9.63
CA ASN A 289 14.96 3.48 -9.16
C ASN A 289 16.23 3.71 -8.33
N LYS A 290 16.42 4.91 -7.76
CA LYS A 290 17.46 5.10 -6.75
C LYS A 290 16.99 4.53 -5.41
N LYS A 291 17.90 3.81 -4.75
CA LYS A 291 17.67 3.17 -3.46
C LYS A 291 18.51 3.81 -2.37
N TYR A 292 17.89 4.02 -1.22
CA TYR A 292 18.52 4.54 -0.03
C TYR A 292 18.17 3.64 1.15
N ILE A 293 19.05 3.61 2.13
CA ILE A 293 18.89 2.80 3.34
C ILE A 293 19.32 3.63 4.55
N THR A 294 18.50 3.61 5.59
CA THR A 294 18.87 4.04 6.95
C THR A 294 19.08 2.79 7.79
N VAL A 295 20.03 2.87 8.71
CA VAL A 295 20.25 1.83 9.73
C VAL A 295 20.36 2.56 11.04
N ASP A 296 19.55 2.18 12.02
CA ASP A 296 19.67 2.65 13.39
C ASP A 296 19.91 1.47 14.33
N VAL A 297 20.74 1.69 15.35
CA VAL A 297 21.04 0.69 16.38
C VAL A 297 20.98 1.38 17.73
N GLU A 298 19.98 1.02 18.50
CA GLU A 298 19.74 1.57 19.83
C GLU A 298 19.70 0.47 20.88
N TYR A 299 19.86 0.86 22.15
CA TYR A 299 19.49 -0.03 23.25
C TYR A 299 17.97 -0.13 23.31
N ARG A 300 17.45 -1.34 23.46
CA ARG A 300 15.99 -1.54 23.60
C ARG A 300 15.42 -0.80 24.81
N TYR A 301 16.19 -0.71 25.89
CA TYR A 301 15.83 -0.01 27.12
C TYR A 301 16.87 1.08 27.39
N PRO A 302 16.82 2.23 26.69
CA PRO A 302 17.88 3.25 26.73
C PRO A 302 17.99 3.96 28.09
N GLU A 303 16.98 3.83 28.94
CA GLU A 303 16.93 4.37 30.30
C GLU A 303 17.58 3.45 31.35
N ASP A 304 17.85 2.19 30.99
CA ASP A 304 18.42 1.21 31.92
C ASP A 304 19.94 1.41 32.08
N GLU A 305 20.47 1.10 33.27
CA GLU A 305 21.92 1.07 33.46
C GLU A 305 22.52 -0.13 32.72
N HIS A 306 23.19 0.15 31.61
CA HIS A 306 23.89 -0.87 30.83
C HIS A 306 25.21 -1.28 31.50
N GLY A 307 25.39 -2.58 31.71
CA GLY A 307 26.59 -3.16 32.32
C GLY A 307 27.83 -3.12 31.41
N GLU A 308 28.97 -3.55 31.94
CA GLU A 308 30.22 -3.65 31.15
C GLU A 308 30.13 -4.65 29.98
N ASP A 309 29.18 -5.57 30.02
CA ASP A 309 28.93 -6.59 28.99
C ASP A 309 27.90 -6.12 27.94
N ALA A 310 27.40 -4.89 28.02
CA ALA A 310 26.45 -4.34 27.06
C ALA A 310 27.05 -4.26 25.66
N THR A 311 26.18 -4.36 24.66
CA THR A 311 26.58 -4.25 23.26
C THR A 311 27.19 -2.87 22.99
N ASP A 312 28.36 -2.86 22.35
CA ASP A 312 28.95 -1.64 21.80
C ASP A 312 28.15 -1.22 20.56
N LEU A 313 27.34 -0.16 20.68
CA LEU A 313 26.47 0.32 19.61
C LEU A 313 27.24 0.75 18.35
N GLU A 314 28.48 1.26 18.49
CA GLU A 314 29.28 1.66 17.33
C GLU A 314 29.76 0.45 16.53
N ASP A 315 30.16 -0.62 17.23
CA ASP A 315 30.52 -1.90 16.62
C ASP A 315 29.29 -2.59 16.01
N ALA A 316 28.17 -2.59 16.73
CA ALA A 316 26.89 -3.14 16.25
C ALA A 316 26.42 -2.41 14.99
N TYR A 317 26.42 -1.08 14.97
CA TYR A 317 26.08 -0.27 13.79
C TYR A 317 26.93 -0.63 12.57
N LYS A 318 28.26 -0.76 12.73
CA LYS A 318 29.16 -1.15 11.63
C LYS A 318 28.82 -2.52 11.07
N LYS A 319 28.51 -3.48 11.94
CA LYS A 319 28.11 -4.84 11.54
C LYS A 319 26.73 -4.88 10.90
N ALA A 320 25.79 -4.09 11.41
CA ALA A 320 24.46 -3.93 10.80
C ALA A 320 24.61 -3.37 9.38
N CYS A 321 25.42 -2.32 9.19
CA CYS A 321 25.73 -1.78 7.87
C CYS A 321 26.36 -2.84 6.95
N GLU A 322 27.32 -3.63 7.43
CA GLU A 322 27.92 -4.74 6.67
C GLU A 322 26.88 -5.81 6.27
N ALA A 323 25.91 -6.08 7.15
CA ALA A 323 24.91 -7.12 6.95
C ALA A 323 23.77 -6.71 6.02
N PHE A 324 23.41 -5.42 6.00
CA PHE A 324 22.17 -4.93 5.37
C PHE A 324 22.34 -4.01 4.16
N VAL A 325 23.46 -3.27 4.05
CA VAL A 325 23.64 -2.28 2.99
C VAL A 325 24.14 -2.96 1.72
N ASP A 326 23.29 -3.03 0.71
CA ASP A 326 23.66 -3.61 -0.57
C ASP A 326 24.55 -2.65 -1.40
N PRO A 327 25.40 -3.17 -2.31
CA PRO A 327 26.30 -2.32 -3.11
C PRO A 327 25.60 -1.32 -4.06
N ASP A 328 24.32 -1.51 -4.37
CA ASP A 328 23.50 -0.60 -5.18
C ASP A 328 22.66 0.39 -4.36
N GLU A 329 22.74 0.34 -3.02
CA GLU A 329 22.05 1.24 -2.10
C GLU A 329 22.97 2.36 -1.59
N THR A 330 22.38 3.51 -1.26
CA THR A 330 23.08 4.61 -0.60
C THR A 330 22.69 4.67 0.86
N LEU A 331 23.62 4.34 1.76
CA LEU A 331 23.46 4.54 3.20
C LEU A 331 23.35 6.05 3.51
N CYS A 332 22.33 6.42 4.26
CA CYS A 332 22.09 7.79 4.71
C CYS A 332 21.66 7.82 6.18
N THR A 333 21.80 9.00 6.78
CA THR A 333 21.17 9.35 8.07
C THR A 333 19.68 9.66 7.90
N ILE A 334 18.95 9.70 9.02
CA ILE A 334 17.52 10.08 9.04
C ILE A 334 17.34 11.49 8.48
N GLU A 335 18.19 12.44 8.87
CA GLU A 335 18.10 13.82 8.39
C GLU A 335 18.42 13.93 6.89
N GLU A 336 19.37 13.13 6.39
CA GLU A 336 19.67 13.08 4.96
C GLU A 336 18.50 12.52 4.14
N ILE A 337 17.82 11.48 4.63
CA ILE A 337 16.66 10.94 3.90
C ILE A 337 15.49 11.92 3.89
N GLU A 338 15.24 12.68 4.96
CA GLU A 338 14.23 13.75 4.97
C GLU A 338 14.50 14.81 3.89
N ASP A 339 15.76 15.25 3.75
CA ASP A 339 16.17 16.19 2.72
C ASP A 339 16.03 15.58 1.30
N ILE A 340 16.39 14.31 1.13
CA ILE A 340 16.23 13.59 -0.14
C ILE A 340 14.75 13.48 -0.51
N LEU A 341 13.89 13.06 0.42
CA LEU A 341 12.45 12.96 0.23
C LEU A 341 11.88 14.30 -0.27
N LYS A 342 12.20 15.39 0.43
CA LYS A 342 11.79 16.76 0.08
C LYS A 342 12.27 17.19 -1.30
N ASP A 343 13.50 16.85 -1.67
CA ASP A 343 14.05 17.14 -2.99
C ASP A 343 13.35 16.34 -4.10
N TYR A 344 13.05 15.07 -3.87
CA TYR A 344 12.31 14.23 -4.81
C TYR A 344 10.87 14.72 -5.00
N ARG A 345 10.18 15.10 -3.92
CA ARG A 345 8.86 15.73 -3.95
C ARG A 345 8.84 16.94 -4.88
N LYS A 346 9.81 17.85 -4.71
CA LYS A 346 9.93 19.06 -5.55
C LYS A 346 10.24 18.72 -7.01
N LYS A 347 11.06 17.70 -7.28
CA LYS A 347 11.36 17.25 -8.65
C LYS A 347 10.13 16.69 -9.37
N LEU A 348 9.21 16.07 -8.64
CA LEU A 348 7.92 15.60 -9.17
C LEU A 348 6.94 16.74 -9.46
N GLY A 349 7.23 17.96 -8.99
CA GLY A 349 6.36 19.11 -9.20
C GLY A 349 5.23 19.25 -8.17
N ILE A 350 5.26 18.45 -7.10
CA ILE A 350 4.32 18.59 -5.99
C ILE A 350 4.60 19.94 -5.32
N SER A 351 3.59 20.82 -5.34
CA SER A 351 3.70 22.16 -4.76
C SER A 351 3.73 22.08 -3.23
N ASP A 352 4.25 23.14 -2.59
CA ASP A 352 4.20 23.22 -1.12
C ASP A 352 2.75 23.25 -0.62
N GLU A 353 1.86 23.97 -1.33
CA GLU A 353 0.43 24.08 -1.00
C GLU A 353 -0.29 22.72 -1.02
N VAL A 354 -0.03 21.89 -2.02
CA VAL A 354 -0.61 20.54 -2.11
C VAL A 354 -0.10 19.64 -1.02
N TYR A 355 1.21 19.69 -0.75
CA TYR A 355 1.88 18.82 0.21
C TYR A 355 1.52 19.14 1.66
N THR A 356 1.47 20.42 2.02
CA THR A 356 1.17 20.87 3.38
C THR A 356 -0.31 21.17 3.59
N TYR A 357 -1.18 20.69 2.69
CA TYR A 357 -2.62 20.95 2.77
C TYR A 357 -3.17 20.36 4.08
N GLY A 358 -3.69 21.23 4.96
CA GLY A 358 -4.24 20.85 6.25
C GLY A 358 -3.23 20.79 7.40
N ASP A 359 -1.94 21.01 7.14
CA ASP A 359 -0.92 21.09 8.21
C ASP A 359 -1.25 22.19 9.22
N GLU A 360 -1.95 23.25 8.81
CA GLU A 360 -2.39 24.34 9.70
C GLU A 360 -3.47 23.92 10.70
N LEU A 361 -4.13 22.78 10.49
CA LEU A 361 -5.12 22.19 11.40
C LEU A 361 -4.60 20.91 12.07
N LYS A 362 -3.45 20.38 11.64
CA LYS A 362 -2.89 19.15 12.18
C LYS A 362 -2.63 19.33 13.69
N PRO A 363 -3.20 18.47 14.56
CA PRO A 363 -2.92 18.53 15.98
C PRO A 363 -1.43 18.33 16.24
N GLU A 364 -0.90 18.98 17.28
CA GLU A 364 0.44 18.63 17.79
C GLU A 364 0.36 17.20 18.33
N ASP A 365 1.36 16.37 18.00
CA ASP A 365 1.48 15.03 18.59
C ASP A 365 1.66 15.20 20.11
N ASP A 366 0.69 14.73 20.90
CA ASP A 366 0.65 14.84 22.38
C ASP A 366 1.69 13.93 23.08
#